data_AF-A0AAV5JI76-F1
#
_entry.id   AF-A0AAV5JI76-F1
#
_cell.length_a   1.000
_cell.length_b   1.000
_cell.length_c   1.000
_cell.angle_alpha   90.00
_cell.angle_beta   90.00
_cell.angle_gamma   90.00
#
_symmetry.space_group_name_H-M   'P 1'
#
loop_
_entity.id
_entity.type
_entity.pdbx_description
1 polymer ?
#
loop_
_entity_poly.entity_id
_entity_poly.type
_entity_poly.pdbx_seq_one_letter_code
_entity_poly.pdbx_strand_id
1 'polypeptide(L)'
;MVKICNSSSIACITSNCSLFFVYDELQEWPEEDYPPYANGPGYILSSDIAQFVVAEFEKHKLRLFKMEDVSMGMWVEQFNSSKSVEYTHSLKFCQFGCIEDYYTAHYQSPRHMLCMWDKLQLQGKPQCCNMR
;
A
#
# COMPACT_ATOMS: atom_id res chain seq x y z
N MET A 1 -5.37 -12.21 -1.10
CA MET A 1 -5.96 -11.04 -1.80
C MET A 1 -5.28 -9.78 -1.30
N VAL A 2 -4.97 -8.88 -2.22
CA VAL A 2 -4.38 -7.55 -1.97
C VAL A 2 -5.27 -6.51 -2.65
N LYS A 3 -5.81 -5.53 -1.91
CA LYS A 3 -6.59 -4.42 -2.48
C LYS A 3 -5.83 -3.11 -2.41
N ILE A 4 -5.67 -2.46 -3.56
CA ILE A 4 -4.72 -1.36 -3.76
C ILE A 4 -5.23 -0.34 -4.78
N CYS A 5 -4.53 0.80 -4.90
CA CYS A 5 -4.83 1.83 -5.88
C CYS A 5 -4.65 1.33 -7.34
N ASN A 6 -5.46 1.85 -8.27
CA ASN A 6 -5.40 1.56 -9.72
C ASN A 6 -4.48 2.50 -10.51
N SER A 7 -3.48 3.09 -9.86
CA SER A 7 -2.54 4.00 -10.54
C SER A 7 -1.29 3.20 -10.91
N SER A 8 -1.07 3.02 -12.21
CA SER A 8 0.19 2.55 -12.79
C SER A 8 1.41 3.41 -12.40
N SER A 9 1.20 4.55 -11.73
CA SER A 9 2.22 5.51 -11.31
C SER A 9 2.43 5.63 -9.80
N ILE A 10 1.75 4.82 -8.98
CA ILE A 10 1.86 4.96 -7.52
C ILE A 10 2.59 3.80 -6.89
N ALA A 11 2.70 2.66 -7.53
CA ALA A 11 3.61 1.60 -7.14
C ALA A 11 3.93 0.81 -8.40
N CYS A 12 5.17 0.37 -8.57
CA CYS A 12 5.65 -0.22 -9.82
C CYS A 12 5.10 -1.62 -10.04
N ILE A 13 3.81 -1.69 -10.29
CA ILE A 13 3.07 -2.92 -10.50
C ILE A 13 3.06 -3.28 -12.00
N THR A 14 3.59 -2.41 -12.90
CA THR A 14 3.58 -2.73 -14.34
C THR A 14 4.81 -2.39 -15.18
N SER A 15 5.76 -1.52 -14.83
CA SER A 15 7.10 -1.45 -15.47
C SER A 15 8.05 -0.49 -14.73
N ASN A 16 9.35 -0.83 -14.68
CA ASN A 16 10.52 -0.06 -14.22
C ASN A 16 10.33 0.85 -13.01
N CYS A 17 10.77 0.36 -11.86
CA CYS A 17 10.77 1.11 -10.61
C CYS A 17 12.12 1.77 -10.39
N SER A 18 12.29 2.98 -10.93
CA SER A 18 13.49 3.77 -10.65
C SER A 18 13.67 3.93 -9.14
N LEU A 19 14.86 3.59 -8.63
CA LEU A 19 15.18 3.77 -7.22
C LEU A 19 14.84 5.21 -6.79
N PHE A 20 13.94 5.37 -5.82
CA PHE A 20 13.88 6.61 -5.07
C PHE A 20 15.24 6.78 -4.39
N PHE A 21 16.08 7.66 -4.94
CA PHE A 21 17.47 7.97 -4.53
C PHE A 21 17.80 7.54 -3.09
N VAL A 22 18.40 6.36 -2.95
CA VAL A 22 19.16 5.99 -1.75
C VAL A 22 20.62 6.14 -2.15
N TYR A 23 21.38 6.95 -1.42
CA TYR A 23 22.75 7.38 -1.77
C TYR A 23 23.80 6.23 -1.86
N ASP A 24 23.39 4.95 -1.83
CA ASP A 24 24.25 3.76 -1.91
C ASP A 24 23.50 2.56 -2.56
N GLU A 25 23.15 2.69 -3.85
CA GLU A 25 22.21 1.80 -4.55
C GLU A 25 22.69 0.34 -4.67
N LEU A 26 23.96 0.12 -5.02
CA LEU A 26 24.48 -1.23 -5.33
C LEU A 26 24.74 -2.11 -4.09
N GLN A 27 25.01 -1.50 -2.94
CA GLN A 27 25.24 -2.26 -1.70
C GLN A 27 23.92 -2.69 -1.05
N GLU A 28 22.86 -1.89 -1.21
CA GLU A 28 21.57 -2.13 -0.56
C GLU A 28 20.59 -2.93 -1.43
N TRP A 29 20.58 -2.72 -2.75
CA TRP A 29 19.75 -3.45 -3.70
C TRP A 29 20.48 -3.62 -5.06
N PRO A 30 21.10 -4.78 -5.31
CA PRO A 30 21.92 -4.97 -6.51
C PRO A 30 21.10 -5.09 -7.80
N GLU A 31 19.79 -5.30 -7.73
CA GLU A 31 18.91 -5.42 -8.89
C GLU A 31 18.49 -4.05 -9.45
N GLU A 32 18.20 -3.98 -10.76
CA GLU A 32 17.85 -2.71 -11.44
C GLU A 32 16.48 -2.15 -11.00
N ASP A 33 15.57 -3.01 -10.57
CA ASP A 33 14.20 -2.65 -10.20
C ASP A 33 13.81 -3.24 -8.84
N TYR A 34 12.97 -2.51 -8.10
CA TYR A 34 12.25 -3.07 -6.97
C TYR A 34 11.12 -4.01 -7.43
N PRO A 35 10.78 -5.05 -6.64
CA PRO A 35 9.64 -5.89 -6.94
C PRO A 35 8.33 -5.09 -6.88
N PRO A 36 7.25 -5.57 -7.50
CA PRO A 36 5.94 -4.95 -7.39
C PRO A 36 5.53 -4.78 -5.93
N TYR A 37 5.32 -3.54 -5.51
CA TYR A 37 4.84 -3.22 -4.16
C TYR A 37 3.61 -2.34 -4.23
N ALA A 38 2.98 -2.08 -3.09
CA ALA A 38 1.80 -1.22 -2.99
C ALA A 38 2.16 0.06 -2.21
N ASN A 39 2.63 1.08 -2.92
CA ASN A 39 2.82 2.41 -2.36
C ASN A 39 1.47 3.15 -2.32
N GLY A 40 1.17 3.82 -1.22
CA GLY A 40 -0.20 4.25 -0.95
C GLY A 40 -0.38 4.84 0.44
N PRO A 41 -1.50 5.52 0.70
CA PRO A 41 -1.88 5.84 2.08
C PRO A 41 -2.35 4.60 2.85
N GLY A 42 -2.51 3.47 2.16
CA GLY A 42 -2.91 2.20 2.72
C GLY A 42 -3.34 1.20 1.64
N TYR A 43 -3.37 -0.06 2.02
CA TYR A 43 -3.84 -1.19 1.24
C TYR A 43 -4.48 -2.23 2.19
N ILE A 44 -5.21 -3.19 1.63
CA ILE A 44 -5.82 -4.28 2.40
C ILE A 44 -5.20 -5.61 2.01
N LEU A 45 -4.80 -6.39 3.00
CA LEU A 45 -4.32 -7.76 2.83
C LEU A 45 -5.33 -8.75 3.40
N SER A 46 -5.40 -9.94 2.81
CA SER A 46 -6.11 -11.07 3.42
C SER A 46 -5.34 -11.62 4.63
N SER A 47 -6.08 -12.21 5.58
CA SER A 47 -5.52 -12.68 6.85
C SER A 47 -4.45 -13.76 6.70
N ASP A 48 -4.52 -14.58 5.66
CA ASP A 48 -3.53 -15.62 5.36
C ASP A 48 -2.17 -15.05 4.95
N ILE A 49 -2.15 -13.95 4.20
CA ILE A 49 -0.92 -13.20 3.89
C ILE A 49 -0.33 -12.65 5.18
N ALA A 50 -1.15 -12.02 6.03
CA ALA A 50 -0.67 -11.48 7.32
C ALA A 50 -0.11 -12.58 8.23
N GLN A 51 -0.76 -13.74 8.31
CA GLN A 51 -0.27 -14.90 9.07
C GLN A 51 1.04 -15.44 8.53
N PHE A 52 1.19 -15.52 7.20
CA PHE A 52 2.45 -15.90 6.57
C PHE A 52 3.58 -14.94 6.92
N VAL A 53 3.32 -13.62 6.82
CA VAL A 53 4.31 -12.59 7.13
C VAL A 53 4.82 -12.76 8.56
N VAL A 54 3.92 -12.84 9.55
CA VAL A 54 4.32 -13.04 10.95
C VAL A 54 5.14 -14.32 11.12
N ALA A 55 4.67 -15.45 10.57
CA ALA A 55 5.30 -16.74 10.76
C ALA A 55 6.70 -16.85 10.13
N GLU A 56 6.92 -16.28 8.94
CA GLU A 56 8.23 -16.30 8.28
C GLU A 56 9.15 -15.18 8.78
N PHE A 57 8.59 -14.07 9.27
CA PHE A 57 9.34 -12.99 9.92
C PHE A 57 9.99 -13.49 11.22
N GLU A 58 9.24 -14.18 12.08
CA GLU A 58 9.77 -14.78 13.32
C GLU A 58 10.88 -15.81 13.05
N LYS A 59 10.83 -16.48 11.89
CA LYS A 59 11.86 -17.42 11.42
C LYS A 59 13.06 -16.73 10.75
N HIS A 60 13.08 -15.40 10.69
CA HIS A 60 14.14 -14.60 10.05
C HIS A 60 14.35 -14.95 8.58
N LYS A 61 13.27 -15.31 7.87
CA LYS A 61 13.31 -15.67 6.44
C LYS A 61 12.85 -14.55 5.51
N LEU A 62 12.29 -13.48 6.07
CA LEU A 62 11.83 -12.32 5.33
C LEU A 62 12.93 -11.25 5.34
N ARG A 63 13.33 -10.78 4.15
CA ARG A 63 14.27 -9.65 4.03
C ARG A 63 13.53 -8.36 4.38
N LEU A 64 14.07 -7.61 5.33
CA LEU A 64 13.64 -6.24 5.62
C LEU A 64 14.34 -5.28 4.66
N PHE A 65 13.59 -4.26 4.23
CA PHE A 65 14.07 -3.17 3.43
C PHE A 65 13.71 -1.84 4.11
N LYS A 66 14.50 -0.79 3.85
CA LYS A 66 14.31 0.53 4.49
C LYS A 66 12.92 1.12 4.22
N MET A 67 12.37 0.85 3.03
CA MET A 67 10.98 1.16 2.70
C MET A 67 10.10 -0.04 3.08
N GLU A 68 9.17 0.21 3.99
CA GLU A 68 8.22 -0.75 4.53
C GLU A 68 7.29 -1.31 3.46
N ASP A 69 6.83 -0.47 2.53
CA ASP A 69 5.94 -0.93 1.45
C ASP A 69 6.68 -1.87 0.49
N VAL A 70 7.98 -1.62 0.23
CA VAL A 70 8.83 -2.51 -0.57
C VAL A 70 9.03 -3.84 0.15
N SER A 71 9.30 -3.81 1.46
CA SER A 71 9.39 -5.03 2.27
C SER A 71 8.10 -5.85 2.16
N MET A 72 6.96 -5.20 2.29
CA MET A 72 5.65 -5.85 2.17
C MET A 72 5.43 -6.43 0.76
N GLY A 73 5.84 -5.73 -0.30
CA GLY A 73 5.82 -6.24 -1.68
C GLY A 73 6.63 -7.53 -1.83
N MET A 74 7.86 -7.55 -1.34
CA MET A 74 8.74 -8.74 -1.36
C MET A 74 8.11 -9.93 -0.63
N TRP A 75 7.48 -9.70 0.52
CA TRP A 75 6.88 -10.78 1.31
C TRP A 75 5.62 -11.34 0.66
N VAL A 76 4.81 -10.48 0.04
CA VAL A 76 3.64 -10.89 -0.74
C VAL A 76 4.06 -11.67 -1.98
N GLU A 77 5.14 -11.26 -2.66
CA GLU A 77 5.71 -12.00 -3.79
C GLU A 77 6.18 -13.40 -3.37
N GLN A 78 6.88 -13.50 -2.23
CA GLN A 78 7.27 -14.79 -1.68
C GLN A 78 6.05 -15.66 -1.34
N PHE A 79 5.00 -15.09 -0.74
CA PHE A 79 3.75 -15.82 -0.49
C PHE A 79 3.10 -16.29 -1.79
N ASN A 80 3.10 -15.46 -2.83
CA ASN A 80 2.51 -15.75 -4.13
C ASN A 80 3.15 -16.97 -4.82
N SER A 81 4.41 -17.26 -4.54
CA SER A 81 5.09 -18.47 -5.02
C SER A 81 4.48 -19.77 -4.47
N SER A 82 3.84 -19.70 -3.29
CA SER A 82 3.22 -20.83 -2.61
C SER A 82 1.70 -20.88 -2.80
N LYS A 83 1.06 -19.71 -2.85
CA LYS A 83 -0.39 -19.56 -2.98
C LYS A 83 -0.71 -18.31 -3.79
N SER A 84 -1.43 -18.49 -4.89
CA SER A 84 -1.79 -17.38 -5.79
C SER A 84 -2.46 -16.22 -5.05
N VAL A 85 -1.96 -15.01 -5.31
CA VAL A 85 -2.46 -13.75 -4.77
C VAL A 85 -3.31 -13.04 -5.81
N GLU A 86 -4.58 -12.86 -5.47
CA GLU A 86 -5.47 -11.98 -6.23
C GLU A 86 -5.22 -10.51 -5.87
N TYR A 87 -4.93 -9.69 -6.87
CA TYR A 87 -4.81 -8.24 -6.74
C TYR A 87 -6.10 -7.56 -7.25
N THR A 88 -6.70 -6.71 -6.41
CA THR A 88 -7.87 -5.91 -6.77
C THR A 88 -7.52 -4.43 -6.75
N HIS A 89 -7.75 -3.75 -7.87
CA HIS A 89 -7.45 -2.33 -8.01
C HIS A 89 -8.70 -1.46 -7.83
N SER A 90 -8.59 -0.37 -7.07
CA SER A 90 -9.65 0.62 -6.92
C SER A 90 -9.09 2.01 -6.67
N LEU A 91 -9.68 3.02 -7.32
CA LEU A 91 -9.32 4.43 -7.09
C LEU A 91 -9.55 4.88 -5.64
N LYS A 92 -10.42 4.17 -4.90
CA LYS A 92 -10.75 4.40 -3.49
C LYS A 92 -9.57 4.20 -2.52
N PHE A 93 -8.46 3.64 -3.00
CA PHE A 93 -7.21 3.47 -2.27
C PHE A 93 -6.10 4.47 -2.68
N CYS A 94 -6.36 5.36 -3.64
CA CYS A 94 -5.32 6.20 -4.23
C CYS A 94 -4.93 7.42 -3.39
N GLN A 95 -3.70 7.91 -3.60
CA GLN A 95 -3.07 9.00 -2.83
C GLN A 95 -3.53 10.42 -3.18
N PHE A 96 -4.50 10.60 -4.08
CA PHE A 96 -4.88 11.90 -4.65
C PHE A 96 -5.67 12.82 -3.68
N GLY A 97 -5.40 12.73 -2.38
CA GLY A 97 -6.14 13.44 -1.35
C GLY A 97 -7.38 12.67 -0.92
N CYS A 98 -8.55 13.28 -1.07
CA CYS A 98 -9.84 12.67 -0.75
C CYS A 98 -10.70 12.61 -2.01
N ILE A 99 -11.29 11.44 -2.27
CA ILE A 99 -12.33 11.24 -3.28
C ILE A 99 -13.60 10.72 -2.60
N GLU A 100 -14.78 11.05 -3.11
CA GLU A 100 -16.03 10.56 -2.53
C GLU A 100 -16.10 9.02 -2.52
N ASP A 101 -16.78 8.45 -1.51
CA ASP A 101 -16.86 7.01 -1.26
C ASP A 101 -15.49 6.32 -1.13
N TYR A 102 -14.47 7.02 -0.61
CA TYR A 102 -13.12 6.51 -0.37
C TYR A 102 -13.08 5.32 0.61
N TYR A 103 -12.06 4.46 0.47
CA TYR A 103 -11.64 3.54 1.54
C TYR A 103 -10.51 4.14 2.36
N THR A 104 -9.59 4.84 1.69
CA THR A 104 -8.51 5.60 2.32
C THR A 104 -8.48 7.01 1.73
N ALA A 105 -8.20 8.01 2.55
CA ALA A 105 -7.99 9.39 2.11
C ALA A 105 -6.64 9.88 2.62
N HIS A 106 -5.80 10.37 1.71
CA HIS A 106 -4.46 10.86 2.01
C HIS A 106 -4.44 12.38 2.24
N TYR A 107 -3.40 12.92 2.87
CA TYR A 107 -3.24 14.36 3.13
C TYR A 107 -4.39 15.02 3.91
N GLN A 108 -5.00 14.29 4.86
CA GLN A 108 -6.10 14.81 5.69
C GLN A 108 -5.59 15.41 6.99
N SER A 109 -6.03 16.63 7.31
CA SER A 109 -5.75 17.26 8.61
C SER A 109 -6.57 16.62 9.72
N PRO A 110 -6.18 16.77 11.00
CA PRO A 110 -7.00 16.31 12.13
C PRO A 110 -8.44 16.81 12.11
N ARG A 111 -8.69 18.04 11.66
CA ARG A 111 -10.05 18.59 11.52
C ARG A 111 -10.82 17.93 10.38
N HIS A 112 -10.17 17.62 9.26
CA HIS A 112 -10.80 16.85 8.18
C HIS A 112 -11.22 15.47 8.68
N MET A 113 -10.35 14.76 9.40
CA MET A 113 -10.66 13.42 9.90
C MET A 113 -11.90 13.39 10.80
N LEU A 114 -12.07 14.38 11.68
CA LEU A 114 -13.27 14.52 12.51
C LEU A 114 -14.51 14.80 11.66
N CYS A 115 -14.45 15.77 10.74
CA CYS A 115 -15.56 16.08 9.83
C CYS A 115 -15.96 14.87 8.97
N MET A 116 -14.99 14.13 8.45
CA MET A 116 -15.19 12.94 7.64
C MET A 116 -15.86 11.83 8.45
N TRP A 117 -15.43 11.65 9.71
CA TRP A 117 -16.05 10.71 10.64
C TRP A 117 -17.51 11.07 10.93
N ASP A 118 -17.80 12.35 11.22
CA ASP A 118 -19.16 12.82 11.48
C ASP A 118 -20.07 12.58 10.27
N LYS A 119 -19.60 12.88 9.06
CA LYS A 119 -20.34 12.60 7.83
C LYS A 119 -20.61 11.10 7.66
N LEU A 120 -19.62 10.25 7.91
CA LEU A 120 -19.78 8.80 7.84
C LEU A 120 -20.85 8.30 8.80
N GLN A 121 -20.87 8.80 10.05
CA GLN A 121 -21.86 8.41 11.04
C GLN A 121 -23.28 8.89 10.68
N LEU A 122 -23.42 10.13 10.19
CA LEU A 122 -24.72 10.74 9.90
C LEU A 122 -25.34 10.26 8.59
N GLN A 123 -24.52 10.01 7.56
CA GLN A 123 -24.98 9.72 6.21
C GLN A 123 -24.75 8.26 5.81
N GLY A 124 -24.01 7.49 6.61
CA GLY A 124 -23.65 6.10 6.33
C GLY A 124 -22.70 5.94 5.14
N LYS A 125 -22.07 7.02 4.67
CA LYS A 125 -21.17 7.01 3.50
C LYS A 125 -19.92 7.87 3.71
N PRO A 126 -18.74 7.42 3.26
CA PRO A 126 -17.52 8.22 3.31
C PRO A 126 -17.64 9.42 2.38
N GLN A 127 -17.45 10.63 2.92
CA GLN A 127 -17.49 11.87 2.15
C GLN A 127 -16.34 12.79 2.48
N CYS A 128 -15.87 13.55 1.49
CA CYS A 128 -14.77 14.47 1.69
C CYS A 128 -15.21 15.73 2.43
N CYS A 129 -14.25 16.35 3.12
CA CYS A 129 -14.45 17.63 3.79
C CYS A 129 -13.65 18.70 3.05
N ASN A 130 -14.32 19.78 2.68
CA ASN A 130 -13.67 20.98 2.14
C ASN A 130 -13.50 21.96 3.30
N MET A 131 -12.26 22.42 3.55
CA MET A 131 -12.07 23.65 4.30
C MET A 131 -12.43 24.81 3.37
N ARG A 132 -13.63 25.36 3.55
CA ARG A 132 -13.86 26.78 3.27
C ARG A 132 -13.19 27.61 4.35
#